data_AF-A0A141RRE1-F1
#
_entry.id   AF-A0A141RRE1-F1
#
_cell.length_a   1.000
_cell.length_b   1.000
_cell.length_c   1.000
_cell.angle_alpha   90.00
_cell.angle_beta   90.00
_cell.angle_gamma   90.00
#
_symmetry.space_group_name_H-M   'P 1'
#
loop_
_entity.id
_entity.type
_entity.pdbx_description
1 polymer ?
#
loop_
_entity_poly.entity_id
_entity_poly.type
_entity_poly.pdbx_seq_one_letter_code
_entity_poly.pdbx_strand_id
1 'polypeptide(L)'
;IDTVINLSDQVKTSFEGQVIEGTETGEIRPIGEKMKTHSMIVLKHPNCKILNLHSTNPLLLQSNLASNKGGGRQGTIDIQADFCLIQGCTMVNQVNAVIAGSNYRAHGSRILENNFFDCLGVGLEDRGDAVSIWGSGTVIDGNYASCKEGTDGRLAFHAEAPVTNNDGRPEFDAQHTIMTNNLAWGPFRRHFAFEGITNGVSIGNISIGGATWWGEAYIMCSNVLVENTIKYTRTADIKNGEEQWHPIRGAICIQNWSKHVNIRSMVLMDEKSAGAGVVLTRSSTVQGDHKLTLQVSMQNRGLETNTAFDLVPAEDLHLNNCYAEGFGMQIRSG
;
A
#
# COMPACT_ATOMS: atom_id res chain seq x y z
N ILE A 1 -27.44 6.31 -2.63
CA ILE A 1 -27.31 6.99 -1.33
C ILE A 1 -27.29 8.47 -1.63
N ASP A 2 -28.33 9.17 -1.21
CA ASP A 2 -28.61 10.58 -1.51
C ASP A 2 -28.73 11.47 -0.27
N THR A 3 -28.62 10.84 0.90
CA THR A 3 -28.62 11.51 2.20
C THR A 3 -27.53 10.92 3.09
N VAL A 4 -27.33 11.56 4.25
CA VAL A 4 -26.41 11.08 5.27
C VAL A 4 -27.01 9.87 5.99
N ILE A 5 -26.29 8.76 6.04
CA ILE A 5 -26.65 7.54 6.75
C ILE A 5 -25.60 7.25 7.82
N ASN A 6 -26.04 7.25 9.08
CA ASN A 6 -25.20 6.81 10.20
C ASN A 6 -25.35 5.29 10.40
N LEU A 7 -24.23 4.57 10.41
CA LEU A 7 -24.15 3.12 10.49
C LEU A 7 -23.57 2.70 11.84
N SER A 8 -24.39 2.08 12.70
CA SER A 8 -23.94 1.47 13.96
C SER A 8 -23.45 0.02 13.81
N ASP A 9 -23.61 -0.53 12.60
CA ASP A 9 -23.17 -1.87 12.23
C ASP A 9 -22.88 -1.94 10.72
N GLN A 10 -22.32 -3.05 10.27
CA GLN A 10 -22.00 -3.27 8.87
C GLN A 10 -23.24 -3.49 8.00
N VAL A 11 -23.24 -2.91 6.81
CA VAL A 11 -24.16 -3.26 5.72
C VAL A 11 -23.51 -4.34 4.86
N LYS A 12 -24.24 -5.39 4.53
CA LYS A 12 -23.74 -6.49 3.70
C LYS A 12 -24.53 -6.54 2.40
N THR A 13 -23.86 -6.68 1.26
CA THR A 13 -24.55 -7.00 0.00
C THR A 13 -25.30 -8.33 0.15
N SER A 14 -26.43 -8.48 -0.52
CA SER A 14 -27.36 -9.60 -0.38
C SER A 14 -27.48 -10.47 -1.64
N PHE A 15 -26.95 -10.03 -2.78
CA PHE A 15 -26.97 -10.78 -4.04
C PHE A 15 -25.82 -10.36 -4.96
N GLU A 16 -25.51 -11.21 -5.94
CA GLU A 16 -24.48 -10.98 -6.97
C GLU A 16 -24.79 -9.74 -7.82
N GLY A 17 -23.77 -8.94 -8.12
CA GLY A 17 -23.94 -7.77 -8.98
C GLY A 17 -24.66 -6.61 -8.31
N GLN A 18 -24.88 -6.65 -6.99
CA GLN A 18 -25.52 -5.56 -6.27
C GLN A 18 -24.66 -4.29 -6.37
N VAL A 19 -25.33 -3.18 -6.68
CA VAL A 19 -24.71 -1.85 -6.78
C VAL A 19 -25.13 -1.01 -5.58
N ILE A 20 -24.14 -0.42 -4.89
CA ILE A 20 -24.35 0.64 -3.91
C ILE A 20 -23.69 1.89 -4.48
N GLU A 21 -24.51 2.87 -4.84
CA GLU A 21 -24.05 4.09 -5.48
C GLU A 21 -24.31 5.30 -4.58
N GLY A 22 -23.34 6.21 -4.49
CA GLY A 22 -23.50 7.52 -3.88
C GLY A 22 -23.95 8.59 -4.89
N THR A 23 -24.43 9.70 -4.36
CA THR A 23 -24.70 10.93 -5.11
C THR A 23 -23.98 12.06 -4.38
N GLU A 24 -23.94 13.26 -4.97
CA GLU A 24 -23.20 14.41 -4.43
C GLU A 24 -23.53 14.75 -2.96
N THR A 25 -24.79 14.55 -2.54
CA THR A 25 -25.27 14.84 -1.18
C THR A 25 -25.28 13.64 -0.24
N GLY A 26 -25.08 12.43 -0.77
CA GLY A 26 -25.15 11.19 0.00
C GLY A 26 -23.84 10.87 0.69
N GLU A 27 -23.91 10.39 1.94
CA GLU A 27 -22.72 10.05 2.71
C GLU A 27 -23.02 8.92 3.70
N ILE A 28 -22.07 8.02 3.91
CA ILE A 28 -22.14 7.05 5.02
C ILE A 28 -21.13 7.37 6.12
N ARG A 29 -21.55 7.21 7.38
CA ARG A 29 -20.72 7.52 8.55
C ARG A 29 -20.80 6.39 9.58
N PRO A 30 -19.68 5.86 10.08
CA PRO A 30 -19.72 4.91 11.17
C PRO A 30 -20.05 5.62 12.49
N ILE A 31 -20.91 5.03 13.31
CA ILE A 31 -21.24 5.51 14.65
C ILE A 31 -21.13 4.37 15.68
N GLY A 32 -20.85 4.73 16.93
CA GLY A 32 -20.78 3.78 18.03
C GLY A 32 -19.47 2.97 18.09
N GLU A 33 -19.19 2.44 19.28
CA GLU A 33 -17.93 1.78 19.62
C GLU A 33 -17.62 0.54 18.75
N LYS A 34 -18.66 -0.20 18.34
CA LYS A 34 -18.50 -1.41 17.51
C LYS A 34 -17.81 -1.11 16.18
N MET A 35 -18.03 0.09 15.62
CA MET A 35 -17.47 0.45 14.33
C MET A 35 -15.97 0.79 14.38
N LYS A 36 -15.34 0.85 15.57
CA LYS A 36 -13.87 0.97 15.69
C LYS A 36 -13.10 -0.22 15.10
N THR A 37 -13.78 -1.34 14.86
CA THR A 37 -13.16 -2.59 14.42
C THR A 37 -13.77 -3.15 13.13
N HIS A 38 -14.70 -2.43 12.49
CA HIS A 38 -15.45 -2.91 11.33
C HIS A 38 -15.42 -1.92 10.16
N SER A 39 -15.48 -2.48 8.95
CA SER A 39 -15.82 -1.71 7.76
C SER A 39 -17.31 -1.46 7.66
N MET A 40 -17.72 -0.29 7.16
CA MET A 40 -19.14 0.07 7.01
C MET A 40 -19.90 -0.84 6.05
N ILE A 41 -19.29 -1.24 4.94
CA ILE A 41 -19.89 -2.08 3.90
C ILE A 41 -19.05 -3.34 3.73
N VAL A 42 -19.71 -4.50 3.60
CA VAL A 42 -19.08 -5.78 3.23
C VAL A 42 -19.66 -6.28 1.92
N LEU A 43 -18.80 -6.48 0.93
CA LEU A 43 -19.14 -7.11 -0.34
C LEU A 43 -19.06 -8.63 -0.17
N LYS A 44 -20.21 -9.27 -0.04
CA LYS A 44 -20.39 -10.71 0.21
C LYS A 44 -20.68 -11.55 -1.03
N HIS A 45 -20.95 -10.90 -2.17
CA HIS A 45 -21.29 -11.59 -3.41
C HIS A 45 -20.46 -11.07 -4.57
N PRO A 46 -20.17 -11.90 -5.58
CA PRO A 46 -19.35 -11.50 -6.71
C PRO A 46 -19.96 -10.35 -7.50
N ASN A 47 -19.13 -9.69 -8.31
CA ASN A 47 -19.56 -8.65 -9.26
C ASN A 47 -20.24 -7.42 -8.62
N CYS A 48 -20.25 -7.31 -7.30
CA CYS A 48 -20.81 -6.18 -6.57
C CYS A 48 -20.00 -4.91 -6.85
N LYS A 49 -20.70 -3.76 -6.84
CA LYS A 49 -20.11 -2.46 -7.20
C LYS A 49 -20.40 -1.42 -6.15
N ILE A 50 -19.37 -0.65 -5.78
CA ILE A 50 -19.49 0.60 -5.04
C ILE A 50 -19.08 1.72 -5.97
N LEU A 51 -20.00 2.64 -6.25
CA LEU A 51 -19.80 3.71 -7.22
C LEU A 51 -20.05 5.07 -6.56
N ASN A 52 -19.18 6.05 -6.79
CA ASN A 52 -19.41 7.46 -6.43
C ASN A 52 -19.81 7.68 -4.95
N LEU A 53 -19.37 6.78 -4.05
CA LEU A 53 -19.75 6.79 -2.65
C LEU A 53 -18.90 7.78 -1.87
N HIS A 54 -19.52 8.64 -1.07
CA HIS A 54 -18.83 9.41 -0.05
C HIS A 54 -18.95 8.74 1.32
N SER A 55 -17.83 8.62 2.01
CA SER A 55 -17.78 8.11 3.38
C SER A 55 -16.85 8.93 4.26
N THR A 56 -17.26 9.19 5.49
CA THR A 56 -16.42 9.87 6.48
C THR A 56 -16.48 9.09 7.78
N ASN A 57 -15.35 8.95 8.46
CA ASN A 57 -15.28 8.54 9.86
C ASN A 57 -15.14 9.79 10.76
N PRO A 58 -16.25 10.50 11.06
CA PRO A 58 -16.18 11.80 11.72
C PRO A 58 -15.75 11.70 13.18
N LEU A 59 -15.91 10.53 13.79
CA LEU A 59 -15.57 10.27 15.19
C LEU A 59 -14.14 9.74 15.36
N LEU A 60 -13.36 9.65 14.27
CA LEU A 60 -12.00 9.08 14.25
C LEU A 60 -11.95 7.71 14.94
N LEU A 61 -12.97 6.89 14.68
CA LEU A 61 -13.09 5.55 15.24
C LEU A 61 -11.91 4.71 14.77
N GLN A 62 -11.18 4.14 15.71
CA GLN A 62 -10.01 3.31 15.44
C GLN A 62 -9.76 2.36 16.61
N SER A 63 -9.00 1.30 16.35
CA SER A 63 -8.56 0.34 17.36
C SER A 63 -7.06 0.10 17.24
N ASN A 64 -6.36 0.22 18.37
CA ASN A 64 -4.94 -0.13 18.53
C ASN A 64 -4.75 -1.47 19.27
N LEU A 65 -5.84 -2.21 19.54
CA LEU A 65 -5.74 -3.54 20.15
C LEU A 65 -5.24 -4.54 19.11
N ALA A 66 -4.39 -5.47 19.52
CA ALA A 66 -4.02 -6.60 18.65
C ALA A 66 -5.28 -7.37 18.18
N SER A 67 -5.25 -7.92 16.98
CA SER A 67 -6.40 -8.63 16.39
C SER A 67 -6.89 -9.79 17.27
N ASN A 68 -5.97 -10.51 17.95
CA ASN A 68 -6.31 -11.56 18.91
C ASN A 68 -6.86 -11.06 20.26
N LYS A 69 -6.92 -9.74 20.48
CA LYS A 69 -7.48 -9.08 21.67
C LYS A 69 -8.75 -8.28 21.33
N GLY A 70 -9.43 -8.64 20.23
CA GLY A 70 -10.63 -7.93 19.78
C GLY A 70 -10.35 -6.65 18.99
N GLY A 71 -9.10 -6.45 18.54
CA GLY A 71 -8.77 -5.45 17.54
C GLY A 71 -9.43 -5.73 16.19
N GLY A 72 -9.48 -4.72 15.34
CA GLY A 72 -10.00 -4.85 13.99
C GLY A 72 -9.71 -3.62 13.15
N ARG A 73 -10.20 -3.64 11.92
CA ARG A 73 -9.95 -2.61 10.91
C ARG A 73 -11.22 -1.80 10.70
N GLN A 74 -11.26 -0.60 11.28
CA GLN A 74 -12.26 0.37 10.89
C GLN A 74 -12.05 0.73 9.42
N GLY A 75 -13.13 0.79 8.65
CA GLY A 75 -13.03 1.09 7.23
C GLY A 75 -14.33 1.46 6.54
N THR A 76 -14.26 1.66 5.23
CA THR A 76 -15.45 1.83 4.40
C THR A 76 -15.88 0.51 3.78
N ILE A 77 -14.97 -0.20 3.11
CA ILE A 77 -15.31 -1.37 2.31
C ILE A 77 -14.43 -2.56 2.70
N ASP A 78 -15.08 -3.69 2.99
CA ASP A 78 -14.46 -5.01 3.13
C ASP A 78 -14.94 -5.92 1.99
N ILE A 79 -14.02 -6.31 1.13
CA ILE A 79 -14.24 -7.16 -0.03
C ILE A 79 -14.05 -8.62 0.39
N GLN A 80 -15.15 -9.36 0.39
CA GLN A 80 -15.19 -10.80 0.69
C GLN A 80 -15.84 -11.58 -0.46
N ALA A 81 -15.64 -11.08 -1.69
CA ALA A 81 -16.15 -11.66 -2.92
C ALA A 81 -15.24 -11.31 -4.12
N ASP A 82 -15.30 -12.14 -5.16
CA ASP A 82 -14.52 -11.97 -6.39
C ASP A 82 -15.16 -10.94 -7.35
N PHE A 83 -14.34 -10.34 -8.22
CA PHE A 83 -14.74 -9.43 -9.30
C PHE A 83 -15.53 -8.19 -8.84
N CYS A 84 -15.26 -7.71 -7.63
CA CYS A 84 -15.88 -6.50 -7.10
C CYS A 84 -15.25 -5.22 -7.70
N LEU A 85 -16.07 -4.18 -7.89
CA LEU A 85 -15.62 -2.86 -8.37
C LEU A 85 -15.86 -1.79 -7.31
N ILE A 86 -14.84 -0.99 -7.02
CA ILE A 86 -14.91 0.20 -6.19
C ILE A 86 -14.40 1.36 -7.04
N GLN A 87 -15.27 2.29 -7.42
CA GLN A 87 -14.93 3.36 -8.35
C GLN A 87 -15.48 4.73 -7.95
N GLY A 88 -14.69 5.78 -8.18
CA GLY A 88 -15.13 7.18 -8.04
C GLY A 88 -15.50 7.57 -6.61
N CYS A 89 -15.09 6.80 -5.61
CA CYS A 89 -15.48 7.02 -4.22
C CYS A 89 -14.56 8.01 -3.53
N THR A 90 -15.09 8.72 -2.53
CA THR A 90 -14.33 9.59 -1.63
C THR A 90 -14.45 9.08 -0.21
N MET A 91 -13.34 8.75 0.43
CA MET A 91 -13.32 8.14 1.77
C MET A 91 -12.39 8.91 2.70
N VAL A 92 -12.91 9.45 3.80
CA VAL A 92 -12.18 10.39 4.66
C VAL A 92 -12.01 9.85 6.08
N ASN A 93 -10.83 10.02 6.67
CA ASN A 93 -10.49 9.61 8.04
C ASN A 93 -10.62 8.09 8.31
N GLN A 94 -10.46 7.25 7.29
CA GLN A 94 -10.55 5.80 7.45
C GLN A 94 -9.23 5.24 7.99
N VAL A 95 -9.27 4.26 8.90
CA VAL A 95 -8.07 3.48 9.26
C VAL A 95 -7.69 2.56 8.10
N ASN A 96 -8.68 1.89 7.51
CA ASN A 96 -8.52 1.07 6.32
C ASN A 96 -9.65 1.33 5.33
N ALA A 97 -9.44 2.13 4.29
CA ALA A 97 -10.56 2.57 3.45
C ALA A 97 -11.17 1.41 2.63
N VAL A 98 -10.33 0.65 1.94
CA VAL A 98 -10.70 -0.57 1.20
C VAL A 98 -9.82 -1.74 1.62
N ILE A 99 -10.45 -2.86 1.97
CA ILE A 99 -9.78 -4.07 2.46
C ILE A 99 -10.26 -5.26 1.64
N ALA A 100 -9.36 -6.14 1.24
CA ALA A 100 -9.66 -7.53 0.98
C ALA A 100 -8.73 -8.37 1.85
N GLY A 101 -9.29 -9.02 2.87
CA GLY A 101 -8.51 -9.77 3.85
C GLY A 101 -7.97 -11.11 3.31
N SER A 102 -6.88 -11.57 3.93
CA SER A 102 -6.21 -12.84 3.62
C SER A 102 -7.06 -14.10 3.78
N ASN A 103 -8.18 -14.00 4.51
CA ASN A 103 -9.10 -15.12 4.72
C ASN A 103 -9.88 -15.44 3.43
N TYR A 104 -10.44 -14.43 2.76
CA TYR A 104 -11.24 -14.66 1.55
C TYR A 104 -10.35 -14.74 0.31
N ARG A 105 -9.38 -13.82 0.21
CA ARG A 105 -8.46 -13.69 -0.93
C ARG A 105 -9.16 -13.29 -2.21
N ALA A 106 -9.68 -12.06 -2.29
CA ALA A 106 -10.49 -11.66 -3.44
C ALA A 106 -9.73 -11.76 -4.78
N HIS A 107 -10.38 -12.36 -5.79
CA HIS A 107 -9.90 -12.38 -7.17
C HIS A 107 -10.49 -11.24 -7.98
N GLY A 108 -9.73 -10.67 -8.92
CA GLY A 108 -10.31 -9.92 -10.04
C GLY A 108 -10.93 -8.56 -9.66
N SER A 109 -10.74 -8.10 -8.41
CA SER A 109 -11.30 -6.84 -7.94
C SER A 109 -10.62 -5.63 -8.59
N ARG A 110 -11.36 -4.53 -8.67
CA ARG A 110 -10.96 -3.27 -9.32
C ARG A 110 -11.19 -2.11 -8.36
N ILE A 111 -10.13 -1.36 -8.06
CA ILE A 111 -10.16 -0.19 -7.18
C ILE A 111 -9.68 0.98 -8.02
N LEU A 112 -10.63 1.76 -8.55
CA LEU A 112 -10.38 2.71 -9.64
C LEU A 112 -10.79 4.13 -9.28
N GLU A 113 -9.93 5.11 -9.56
CA GLU A 113 -10.32 6.54 -9.56
C GLU A 113 -10.94 7.02 -8.22
N ASN A 114 -10.48 6.48 -7.08
CA ASN A 114 -10.96 6.85 -5.76
C ASN A 114 -10.06 7.88 -5.09
N ASN A 115 -10.64 8.63 -4.15
CA ASN A 115 -9.92 9.57 -3.28
C ASN A 115 -9.98 9.11 -1.82
N PHE A 116 -8.82 8.86 -1.22
CA PHE A 116 -8.67 8.50 0.19
C PHE A 116 -8.02 9.67 0.94
N PHE A 117 -8.81 10.39 1.73
CA PHE A 117 -8.34 11.59 2.43
C PHE A 117 -8.08 11.34 3.91
N ASP A 118 -6.95 11.87 4.40
CA ASP A 118 -6.58 11.83 5.82
C ASP A 118 -6.70 10.43 6.45
N CYS A 119 -6.23 9.40 5.75
CA CYS A 119 -6.20 8.04 6.28
C CYS A 119 -5.50 8.02 7.64
N LEU A 120 -6.07 7.27 8.57
CA LEU A 120 -5.61 7.21 9.96
C LEU A 120 -4.61 6.09 10.15
N GLY A 121 -3.46 6.44 10.72
CA GLY A 121 -2.48 5.50 11.20
C GLY A 121 -2.61 5.20 12.70
N VAL A 122 -2.37 3.95 13.07
CA VAL A 122 -2.37 3.51 14.49
C VAL A 122 -1.10 2.72 14.86
N GLY A 123 -0.09 2.73 14.01
CA GLY A 123 1.24 2.23 14.32
C GLY A 123 1.40 0.71 14.36
N LEU A 124 0.45 -0.03 13.78
CA LEU A 124 0.46 -1.49 13.75
C LEU A 124 0.62 -2.02 12.33
N GLU A 125 1.30 -3.16 12.16
CA GLU A 125 1.62 -3.71 10.82
C GLU A 125 0.43 -4.40 10.15
N ASP A 126 -0.73 -4.50 10.80
CA ASP A 126 -1.93 -5.12 10.23
C ASP A 126 -3.02 -4.12 9.83
N ARG A 127 -2.78 -2.80 9.92
CA ARG A 127 -3.81 -1.75 9.74
C ARG A 127 -3.21 -0.37 9.45
N GLY A 128 -4.05 0.57 9.02
CA GLY A 128 -3.62 1.92 8.65
C GLY A 128 -3.31 2.06 7.15
N ASP A 129 -4.02 1.30 6.31
CA ASP A 129 -3.79 1.28 4.86
C ASP A 129 -4.90 2.05 4.14
N ALA A 130 -4.63 2.85 3.10
CA ALA A 130 -5.76 3.34 2.30
C ALA A 130 -6.42 2.18 1.54
N VAL A 131 -5.61 1.38 0.83
CA VAL A 131 -6.04 0.16 0.14
C VAL A 131 -5.13 -1.01 0.54
N SER A 132 -5.73 -2.11 0.99
CA SER A 132 -5.02 -3.35 1.35
C SER A 132 -5.71 -4.57 0.75
N ILE A 133 -5.10 -5.17 -0.27
CA ILE A 133 -5.66 -6.32 -0.98
C ILE A 133 -4.75 -7.53 -0.81
N TRP A 134 -5.22 -8.54 -0.09
CA TRP A 134 -4.55 -9.83 0.03
C TRP A 134 -5.22 -10.78 -0.95
N GLY A 135 -4.83 -10.76 -2.22
CA GLY A 135 -5.60 -11.38 -3.31
C GLY A 135 -4.83 -11.46 -4.62
N SER A 136 -5.53 -11.71 -5.72
CA SER A 136 -4.90 -11.87 -7.06
C SER A 136 -5.82 -11.35 -8.17
N GLY A 137 -5.26 -11.13 -9.36
CA GLY A 137 -5.95 -10.55 -10.51
C GLY A 137 -6.45 -9.13 -10.25
N THR A 138 -5.89 -8.42 -9.27
CA THR A 138 -6.41 -7.10 -8.82
C THR A 138 -5.84 -5.97 -9.69
N VAL A 139 -6.66 -4.93 -9.92
CA VAL A 139 -6.19 -3.65 -10.46
C VAL A 139 -6.47 -2.53 -9.46
N ILE A 140 -5.44 -1.77 -9.13
CA ILE A 140 -5.49 -0.55 -8.31
C ILE A 140 -5.00 0.59 -9.21
N ASP A 141 -5.91 1.38 -9.76
CA ASP A 141 -5.57 2.36 -10.81
C ASP A 141 -6.19 3.74 -10.60
N GLY A 142 -5.40 4.79 -10.85
CA GLY A 142 -5.90 6.17 -10.90
C GLY A 142 -6.37 6.73 -9.56
N ASN A 143 -5.97 6.14 -8.42
CA ASN A 143 -6.42 6.57 -7.10
C ASN A 143 -5.50 7.63 -6.48
N TYR A 144 -6.05 8.44 -5.56
CA TYR A 144 -5.29 9.33 -4.69
C TYR A 144 -5.43 8.91 -3.23
N ALA A 145 -4.32 8.91 -2.48
CA ALA A 145 -4.33 8.66 -1.04
C ALA A 145 -3.47 9.67 -0.26
N SER A 146 -4.01 10.17 0.85
CA SER A 146 -3.31 10.98 1.83
C SER A 146 -3.43 10.38 3.23
N CYS A 147 -2.36 10.47 4.02
CA CYS A 147 -2.38 10.07 5.43
C CYS A 147 -2.44 11.32 6.32
N LYS A 148 -3.21 11.24 7.40
CA LYS A 148 -3.33 12.33 8.36
C LYS A 148 -1.99 12.56 9.07
N GLU A 149 -1.56 13.82 9.11
CA GLU A 149 -0.36 14.21 9.85
C GLU A 149 -0.45 13.80 11.33
N GLY A 150 0.71 13.49 11.92
CA GLY A 150 0.81 13.05 13.32
C GLY A 150 0.34 11.62 13.57
N THR A 151 -0.05 10.87 12.53
CA THR A 151 -0.38 9.45 12.63
C THR A 151 0.70 8.55 12.06
N ASP A 152 0.63 7.25 12.35
CA ASP A 152 1.57 6.24 11.83
C ASP A 152 0.83 5.25 10.92
N GLY A 153 0.56 5.70 9.69
CA GLY A 153 -0.15 4.92 8.66
C GLY A 153 0.77 3.87 8.07
N ARG A 154 0.26 2.68 7.74
CA ARG A 154 1.12 1.59 7.24
C ARG A 154 1.32 1.74 5.72
N LEU A 155 0.28 1.71 4.89
CA LEU A 155 0.41 1.67 3.43
C LEU A 155 -0.58 2.59 2.70
N ALA A 156 -0.15 3.36 1.70
CA ALA A 156 -1.14 4.01 0.84
C ALA A 156 -1.83 2.95 -0.03
N PHE A 157 -1.07 2.22 -0.84
CA PHE A 157 -1.57 1.15 -1.70
C PHE A 157 -0.77 -0.12 -1.53
N HIS A 158 -1.48 -1.20 -1.21
CA HIS A 158 -0.88 -2.48 -0.88
C HIS A 158 -1.56 -3.63 -1.60
N ALA A 159 -0.74 -4.46 -2.23
CA ALA A 159 -1.14 -5.79 -2.68
C ALA A 159 -0.21 -6.84 -2.10
N GLU A 160 -0.81 -7.84 -1.45
CA GLU A 160 -0.12 -8.95 -0.85
C GLU A 160 -0.64 -10.27 -1.43
N ALA A 161 0.27 -11.21 -1.68
CA ALA A 161 -0.11 -12.55 -2.04
C ALA A 161 -0.89 -13.21 -0.89
N PRO A 162 -1.89 -14.04 -1.19
CA PRO A 162 -2.62 -14.77 -0.17
C PRO A 162 -1.68 -15.64 0.69
N VAL A 163 -1.77 -15.49 2.02
CA VAL A 163 -0.91 -16.20 3.00
C VAL A 163 -1.43 -17.59 3.39
N THR A 164 -2.61 -18.00 2.89
CA THR A 164 -3.15 -19.35 3.13
C THR A 164 -2.68 -20.36 2.08
N ASN A 165 -2.60 -21.63 2.49
CA ASN A 165 -2.19 -22.73 1.63
C ASN A 165 -2.93 -22.72 0.29
N ASN A 166 -2.22 -23.10 -0.77
CA ASN A 166 -2.78 -23.37 -2.08
C ASN A 166 -4.00 -24.31 -1.93
N ASP A 167 -5.18 -23.81 -2.24
CA ASP A 167 -6.45 -24.53 -2.19
C ASP A 167 -6.85 -25.09 -3.55
N GLY A 168 -5.96 -24.98 -4.54
CA GLY A 168 -6.11 -25.46 -5.90
C GLY A 168 -6.72 -24.45 -6.86
N ARG A 169 -6.82 -23.16 -6.50
CA ARG A 169 -7.34 -22.08 -7.36
C ARG A 169 -6.21 -21.43 -8.16
N PRO A 170 -6.00 -21.79 -9.45
CA PRO A 170 -4.84 -21.33 -10.22
C PRO A 170 -4.76 -19.80 -10.36
N GLU A 171 -5.91 -19.13 -10.37
CA GLU A 171 -6.00 -17.68 -10.44
C GLU A 171 -5.45 -16.98 -9.20
N PHE A 172 -5.41 -17.66 -8.05
CA PHE A 172 -4.82 -17.16 -6.81
C PHE A 172 -3.33 -17.46 -6.70
N ASP A 173 -2.93 -18.66 -7.10
CA ASP A 173 -1.53 -19.07 -7.18
C ASP A 173 -0.74 -18.17 -8.16
N ALA A 174 -1.43 -17.65 -9.16
CA ALA A 174 -0.85 -16.72 -10.12
C ALA A 174 -0.40 -15.40 -9.48
N GLN A 175 -1.07 -14.93 -8.42
CA GLN A 175 -0.74 -13.72 -7.65
C GLN A 175 -0.60 -12.43 -8.50
N HIS A 176 -1.32 -12.34 -9.62
CA HIS A 176 -1.21 -11.22 -10.56
C HIS A 176 -1.76 -9.93 -9.96
N THR A 177 -1.05 -8.81 -10.10
CA THR A 177 -1.58 -7.49 -9.71
C THR A 177 -1.08 -6.39 -10.62
N ILE A 178 -1.96 -5.44 -10.94
CA ILE A 178 -1.62 -4.18 -11.61
C ILE A 178 -1.88 -3.03 -10.64
N MET A 179 -0.88 -2.20 -10.38
CA MET A 179 -0.97 -0.98 -9.56
C MET A 179 -0.43 0.19 -10.38
N THR A 180 -1.31 1.03 -10.92
CA THR A 180 -0.91 2.05 -11.89
C THR A 180 -1.50 3.42 -11.62
N ASN A 181 -0.78 4.47 -12.02
CA ASN A 181 -1.30 5.84 -12.02
C ASN A 181 -1.85 6.33 -10.65
N ASN A 182 -1.38 5.78 -9.53
CA ASN A 182 -1.84 6.17 -8.20
C ASN A 182 -0.95 7.29 -7.63
N LEU A 183 -1.54 8.17 -6.84
CA LEU A 183 -0.87 9.27 -6.16
C LEU A 183 -0.93 9.05 -4.65
N ALA A 184 0.19 9.22 -3.96
CA ALA A 184 0.27 9.05 -2.51
C ALA A 184 0.98 10.21 -1.82
N TRP A 185 0.46 10.64 -0.67
CA TRP A 185 1.01 11.72 0.15
C TRP A 185 0.84 11.44 1.65
N GLY A 186 1.72 12.03 2.46
CA GLY A 186 1.61 12.00 3.91
C GLY A 186 2.29 10.79 4.56
N PRO A 187 2.23 10.70 5.91
CA PRO A 187 3.05 9.82 6.74
C PRO A 187 2.62 8.35 6.76
N PHE A 188 2.33 7.78 5.60
CA PHE A 188 2.34 6.33 5.45
C PHE A 188 3.76 5.81 5.57
N ARG A 189 3.97 4.62 6.15
CA ARG A 189 5.26 3.93 6.14
C ARG A 189 5.68 3.64 4.72
N ARG A 190 4.78 3.14 3.88
CA ARG A 190 5.07 2.92 2.46
C ARG A 190 3.96 3.46 1.57
N HIS A 191 4.31 4.07 0.45
CA HIS A 191 3.29 4.55 -0.49
C HIS A 191 2.80 3.41 -1.38
N PHE A 192 3.70 2.73 -2.09
CA PHE A 192 3.34 1.62 -2.98
C PHE A 192 4.05 0.34 -2.53
N ALA A 193 3.30 -0.74 -2.30
CA ALA A 193 3.89 -1.99 -1.84
C ALA A 193 3.29 -3.21 -2.55
N PHE A 194 4.19 -4.06 -3.05
CA PHE A 194 3.90 -5.45 -3.39
C PHE A 194 4.61 -6.38 -2.41
N GLU A 195 3.85 -7.31 -1.85
CA GLU A 195 4.37 -8.36 -0.96
C GLU A 195 3.97 -9.73 -1.53
N GLY A 196 4.94 -10.55 -1.95
CA GLY A 196 4.66 -11.89 -2.48
C GLY A 196 4.09 -11.94 -3.91
N ILE A 197 3.97 -10.81 -4.62
CA ILE A 197 3.30 -10.74 -5.92
C ILE A 197 4.12 -11.43 -7.03
N THR A 198 3.43 -12.22 -7.85
CA THR A 198 3.98 -12.84 -9.07
C THR A 198 3.31 -12.27 -10.31
N ASN A 199 4.08 -11.95 -11.36
CA ASN A 199 3.59 -11.29 -12.59
C ASN A 199 2.86 -9.96 -12.29
N GLY A 200 3.55 -9.06 -11.61
CA GLY A 200 3.02 -7.77 -11.19
C GLY A 200 3.48 -6.60 -12.08
N VAL A 201 2.66 -5.55 -12.13
CA VAL A 201 3.00 -4.28 -12.78
C VAL A 201 2.74 -3.12 -11.82
N SER A 202 3.76 -2.30 -11.56
CA SER A 202 3.67 -1.09 -10.74
C SER A 202 4.23 0.11 -11.52
N ILE A 203 3.38 0.82 -12.29
CA ILE A 203 3.84 1.83 -13.26
C ILE A 203 3.03 3.13 -13.16
N GLY A 204 3.71 4.26 -13.30
CA GLY A 204 3.08 5.58 -13.36
C GLY A 204 2.58 6.07 -11.99
N ASN A 205 2.93 5.39 -10.90
CA ASN A 205 2.58 5.84 -9.57
C ASN A 205 3.51 7.00 -9.14
N ILE A 206 2.96 7.93 -8.36
CA ILE A 206 3.67 9.13 -7.91
C ILE A 206 3.59 9.24 -6.39
N SER A 207 4.75 9.13 -5.74
CA SER A 207 4.91 9.49 -4.33
C SER A 207 5.22 10.98 -4.25
N ILE A 208 4.30 11.76 -3.67
CA ILE A 208 4.40 13.23 -3.53
C ILE A 208 5.26 13.59 -2.30
N GLY A 209 5.61 12.61 -1.47
CA GLY A 209 6.36 12.79 -0.23
C GLY A 209 5.55 12.48 1.01
N GLY A 210 6.26 12.38 2.14
CA GLY A 210 5.73 12.02 3.44
C GLY A 210 5.97 10.55 3.82
N ALA A 211 6.33 9.68 2.87
CA ALA A 211 6.61 8.28 3.16
C ALA A 211 7.66 8.15 4.29
N THR A 212 7.32 7.47 5.37
CA THR A 212 8.18 7.41 6.56
C THR A 212 9.18 6.27 6.48
N TRP A 213 8.92 5.20 5.71
CA TRP A 213 9.88 4.13 5.44
C TRP A 213 10.36 4.23 3.99
N TRP A 214 9.46 3.97 3.04
CA TRP A 214 9.77 3.78 1.62
C TRP A 214 8.72 4.42 0.69
N GLY A 215 9.15 5.06 -0.40
CA GLY A 215 8.21 5.50 -1.43
C GLY A 215 7.61 4.30 -2.17
N GLU A 216 8.44 3.31 -2.49
CA GLU A 216 7.99 2.03 -3.04
C GLU A 216 8.72 0.85 -2.41
N ALA A 217 8.03 -0.30 -2.33
CA ALA A 217 8.55 -1.51 -1.71
C ALA A 217 8.14 -2.77 -2.49
N TYR A 218 9.11 -3.64 -2.77
CA TYR A 218 8.91 -4.93 -3.42
C TYR A 218 9.53 -6.03 -2.54
N ILE A 219 8.65 -6.83 -1.96
CA ILE A 219 9.01 -7.81 -0.94
C ILE A 219 8.62 -9.18 -1.46
N MET A 220 9.56 -10.11 -1.62
CA MET A 220 9.25 -11.49 -2.05
C MET A 220 8.53 -11.58 -3.40
N CYS A 221 8.88 -10.70 -4.34
CA CYS A 221 8.19 -10.59 -5.63
C CYS A 221 8.86 -11.41 -6.74
N SER A 222 8.08 -11.85 -7.73
CA SER A 222 8.60 -12.56 -8.92
C SER A 222 8.02 -12.02 -10.22
N ASN A 223 8.87 -11.83 -11.24
CA ASN A 223 8.46 -11.34 -12.57
C ASN A 223 7.65 -10.03 -12.49
N VAL A 224 8.22 -9.00 -11.86
CA VAL A 224 7.54 -7.71 -11.63
C VAL A 224 8.22 -6.61 -12.43
N LEU A 225 7.43 -5.75 -13.07
CA LEU A 225 7.88 -4.54 -13.74
C LEU A 225 7.47 -3.30 -12.96
N VAL A 226 8.42 -2.39 -12.74
CA VAL A 226 8.25 -1.18 -11.94
C VAL A 226 8.78 0.07 -12.66
N GLU A 227 8.00 1.14 -12.66
CA GLU A 227 8.41 2.45 -13.19
C GLU A 227 7.57 3.58 -12.59
N ASN A 228 8.07 4.18 -11.50
CA ASN A 228 7.34 5.21 -10.74
C ASN A 228 8.17 6.49 -10.54
N THR A 229 7.52 7.56 -10.07
CA THR A 229 8.19 8.83 -9.70
C THR A 229 8.09 9.06 -8.20
N ILE A 230 9.23 9.11 -7.52
CA ILE A 230 9.28 9.14 -6.06
C ILE A 230 9.93 10.43 -5.56
N LYS A 231 9.17 11.26 -4.85
CA LYS A 231 9.72 12.34 -4.02
C LYS A 231 9.87 11.84 -2.58
N TYR A 232 11.10 11.68 -2.12
CA TYR A 232 11.40 11.19 -0.78
C TYR A 232 11.73 12.34 0.16
N THR A 233 10.91 12.55 1.19
CA THR A 233 11.01 13.72 2.09
C THR A 233 11.29 13.35 3.54
N ARG A 234 11.55 12.07 3.85
CA ARG A 234 11.74 11.62 5.24
C ARG A 234 13.00 12.24 5.83
N THR A 235 12.88 12.95 6.95
CA THR A 235 14.02 13.47 7.73
C THR A 235 14.48 12.47 8.79
N ALA A 236 15.68 12.65 9.34
CA ALA A 236 16.30 11.68 10.27
C ALA A 236 15.54 11.50 11.60
N ASP A 237 14.78 12.52 12.02
CA ASP A 237 13.93 12.56 13.21
C ASP A 237 12.59 11.82 13.06
N ILE A 238 12.21 11.42 11.84
CA ILE A 238 11.03 10.59 11.62
C ILE A 238 11.36 9.13 11.96
N LYS A 239 10.77 8.63 13.06
CA LYS A 239 11.08 7.35 13.70
C LYS A 239 9.95 6.31 13.65
N ASN A 240 8.90 6.53 12.85
CA ASN A 240 7.73 5.65 12.73
C ASN A 240 8.13 4.17 12.63
N GLY A 241 7.69 3.34 13.57
CA GLY A 241 7.99 1.91 13.63
C GLY A 241 9.46 1.52 13.84
N GLU A 242 10.34 2.45 14.20
CA GLU A 242 11.76 2.14 14.41
C GLU A 242 11.99 1.18 15.57
N GLU A 243 11.28 1.36 16.69
CA GLU A 243 11.45 0.54 17.90
C GLU A 243 11.06 -0.94 17.71
N GLN A 244 10.18 -1.22 16.75
CA GLN A 244 9.63 -2.57 16.56
C GLN A 244 10.22 -3.28 15.34
N TRP A 245 10.51 -2.56 14.25
CA TRP A 245 10.91 -3.18 12.98
C TRP A 245 12.29 -2.76 12.48
N HIS A 246 12.92 -1.74 13.07
CA HIS A 246 14.25 -1.24 12.69
C HIS A 246 14.50 -1.17 11.17
N PRO A 247 13.60 -0.56 10.37
CA PRO A 247 13.70 -0.62 8.92
C PRO A 247 14.87 0.23 8.41
N ILE A 248 15.60 -0.31 7.43
CA ILE A 248 16.57 0.46 6.64
C ILE A 248 15.78 1.36 5.69
N ARG A 249 15.97 2.68 5.78
CA ARG A 249 15.11 3.69 5.13
C ARG A 249 15.66 4.11 3.76
N GLY A 250 14.78 4.29 2.79
CA GLY A 250 15.15 4.85 1.48
C GLY A 250 13.96 5.09 0.57
N ALA A 251 14.19 5.66 -0.60
CA ALA A 251 13.10 5.95 -1.54
C ALA A 251 12.49 4.67 -2.13
N ILE A 252 13.35 3.71 -2.49
CA ILE A 252 12.99 2.41 -3.07
C ILE A 252 13.49 1.31 -2.14
N CYS A 253 12.65 0.33 -1.82
CA CYS A 253 13.06 -0.84 -1.05
C CYS A 253 12.79 -2.15 -1.79
N ILE A 254 13.79 -3.02 -1.82
CA ILE A 254 13.65 -4.43 -2.11
C ILE A 254 14.01 -5.20 -0.84
N GLN A 255 13.11 -6.07 -0.37
CA GLN A 255 13.29 -6.79 0.90
C GLN A 255 13.10 -8.30 0.74
N ASN A 256 13.88 -9.04 1.54
CA ASN A 256 13.93 -10.50 1.61
C ASN A 256 14.54 -11.14 0.36
N TRP A 257 13.71 -11.51 -0.61
CA TRP A 257 14.12 -12.06 -1.89
C TRP A 257 13.24 -11.44 -2.99
N SER A 258 13.70 -11.41 -4.23
CA SER A 258 12.91 -10.95 -5.38
C SER A 258 13.55 -11.42 -6.67
N LYS A 259 12.79 -12.06 -7.56
CA LYS A 259 13.31 -12.74 -8.75
C LYS A 259 12.73 -12.16 -10.04
N HIS A 260 13.58 -11.80 -10.98
CA HIS A 260 13.17 -11.18 -12.25
C HIS A 260 12.33 -9.91 -12.01
N VAL A 261 12.76 -9.07 -11.08
CA VAL A 261 12.14 -7.77 -10.84
C VAL A 261 12.95 -6.69 -11.54
N ASN A 262 12.29 -5.89 -12.37
CA ASN A 262 12.89 -4.79 -13.13
C ASN A 262 12.34 -3.45 -12.63
N ILE A 263 13.21 -2.62 -12.06
CA ILE A 263 12.85 -1.33 -11.47
C ILE A 263 13.48 -0.19 -12.24
N ARG A 264 12.65 0.70 -12.78
CA ARG A 264 13.04 1.83 -13.65
C ARG A 264 12.59 3.18 -13.11
N SER A 265 12.38 3.26 -11.80
CA SER A 265 11.82 4.44 -11.13
C SER A 265 12.78 5.63 -11.08
N MET A 266 12.21 6.83 -11.00
CA MET A 266 12.92 8.08 -10.78
C MET A 266 12.78 8.52 -9.32
N VAL A 267 13.86 9.01 -8.72
CA VAL A 267 13.89 9.45 -7.32
C VAL A 267 14.40 10.88 -7.21
N LEU A 268 13.66 11.70 -6.47
CA LEU A 268 14.14 12.95 -5.91
C LEU A 268 14.18 12.82 -4.39
N MET A 269 15.38 12.78 -3.80
CA MET A 269 15.53 12.98 -2.36
C MET A 269 15.43 14.47 -2.09
N ASP A 270 14.38 14.91 -1.39
CA ASP A 270 14.09 16.32 -1.16
C ASP A 270 15.04 16.94 -0.12
N GLU A 271 15.03 18.26 0.00
CA GLU A 271 15.84 18.98 0.99
C GLU A 271 15.69 18.39 2.39
N LYS A 272 16.83 18.23 3.09
CA LYS A 272 16.94 17.65 4.45
C LYS A 272 16.52 16.17 4.57
N SER A 273 16.08 15.52 3.49
CA SER A 273 15.73 14.11 3.54
C SER A 273 16.96 13.24 3.86
N ALA A 274 16.71 12.13 4.58
CA ALA A 274 17.72 11.25 5.14
C ALA A 274 17.37 9.79 4.82
N GLY A 275 18.29 9.06 4.20
CA GLY A 275 18.13 7.64 3.85
C GLY A 275 18.95 7.26 2.62
N ALA A 276 18.59 6.15 1.98
CA ALA A 276 19.16 5.77 0.69
C ALA A 276 18.24 6.05 -0.49
N GLY A 277 18.79 6.14 -1.70
CA GLY A 277 17.99 6.11 -2.93
C GLY A 277 17.32 4.75 -3.12
N VAL A 278 18.13 3.70 -3.19
CA VAL A 278 17.70 2.30 -3.23
C VAL A 278 18.25 1.55 -2.02
N VAL A 279 17.39 0.78 -1.37
CA VAL A 279 17.75 -0.17 -0.31
C VAL A 279 17.46 -1.58 -0.78
N LEU A 280 18.45 -2.47 -0.68
CA LEU A 280 18.28 -3.91 -0.84
C LEU A 280 18.59 -4.60 0.50
N THR A 281 17.64 -5.34 1.05
CA THR A 281 17.78 -6.02 2.36
C THR A 281 17.43 -7.49 2.29
N ARG A 282 17.87 -8.24 3.31
CA ARG A 282 17.50 -9.64 3.56
C ARG A 282 17.05 -9.81 5.01
N SER A 283 15.99 -10.57 5.22
CA SER A 283 15.66 -11.10 6.54
C SER A 283 16.48 -12.35 6.82
N SER A 284 16.86 -12.57 8.09
CA SER A 284 17.46 -13.83 8.54
C SER A 284 16.46 -14.99 8.60
N THR A 285 15.16 -14.71 8.56
CA THR A 285 14.09 -15.71 8.72
C THR A 285 13.47 -16.18 7.40
N VAL A 286 13.76 -15.50 6.29
CA VAL A 286 13.21 -15.83 4.97
C VAL A 286 14.36 -15.96 3.99
N GLN A 287 14.50 -17.17 3.42
CA GLN A 287 15.54 -17.48 2.43
C GLN A 287 15.03 -17.27 1.00
N GLY A 288 15.91 -16.81 0.12
CA GLY A 288 15.64 -16.71 -1.32
C GLY A 288 16.65 -15.81 -2.02
N ASP A 289 16.64 -15.84 -3.35
CA ASP A 289 17.60 -15.10 -4.18
C ASP A 289 17.07 -13.71 -4.55
N HIS A 290 17.98 -12.77 -4.69
CA HIS A 290 17.78 -11.52 -5.41
C HIS A 290 18.30 -11.67 -6.84
N LYS A 291 17.38 -11.57 -7.80
CA LYS A 291 17.64 -11.52 -9.25
C LYS A 291 16.97 -10.29 -9.84
N LEU A 292 17.71 -9.20 -9.95
CA LEU A 292 17.18 -7.85 -10.12
C LEU A 292 17.81 -7.13 -11.30
N THR A 293 17.03 -6.30 -11.98
CA THR A 293 17.54 -5.25 -12.89
C THR A 293 17.09 -3.90 -12.37
N LEU A 294 18.04 -2.99 -12.16
CA LEU A 294 17.80 -1.63 -11.75
C LEU A 294 18.20 -0.67 -12.88
N GLN A 295 17.30 0.24 -13.23
CA GLN A 295 17.48 1.32 -14.21
C GLN A 295 16.96 2.63 -13.61
N VAL A 296 17.52 3.04 -12.48
CA VAL A 296 17.02 4.17 -11.69
C VAL A 296 17.74 5.47 -12.02
N SER A 297 17.01 6.58 -12.03
CA SER A 297 17.57 7.93 -12.12
C SER A 297 17.27 8.70 -10.84
N MET A 298 18.30 9.11 -10.12
CA MET A 298 18.18 9.64 -8.77
C MET A 298 18.93 10.96 -8.61
N GLN A 299 18.27 11.95 -8.02
CA GLN A 299 18.88 13.21 -7.60
C GLN A 299 18.76 13.36 -6.08
N ASN A 300 19.89 13.60 -5.41
CA ASN A 300 19.92 13.92 -3.99
C ASN A 300 20.01 15.42 -3.74
N ARG A 301 18.96 16.00 -3.17
CA ARG A 301 18.96 17.34 -2.56
C ARG A 301 18.89 17.28 -1.03
N GLY A 302 18.86 16.07 -0.47
CA GLY A 302 18.78 15.82 0.96
C GLY A 302 20.13 15.98 1.67
N LEU A 303 20.34 15.19 2.73
CA LEU A 303 21.62 15.18 3.44
C LEU A 303 22.75 14.68 2.53
N GLU A 304 23.92 15.31 2.64
CA GLU A 304 25.13 14.90 1.91
C GLU A 304 25.55 13.47 2.27
N THR A 305 25.21 12.99 3.48
CA THR A 305 25.51 11.63 3.94
C THR A 305 24.61 10.55 3.34
N ASN A 306 23.62 10.91 2.52
CA ASN A 306 22.75 9.94 1.86
C ASN A 306 23.56 9.03 0.93
N THR A 307 23.11 7.78 0.83
CA THR A 307 23.72 6.75 -0.02
C THR A 307 22.83 6.48 -1.22
N ALA A 308 23.37 6.43 -2.44
CA ALA A 308 22.54 6.16 -3.62
C ALA A 308 22.02 4.72 -3.60
N PHE A 309 22.91 3.74 -3.41
CA PHE A 309 22.58 2.33 -3.32
C PHE A 309 23.12 1.72 -2.01
N ASP A 310 22.23 1.33 -1.09
CA ASP A 310 22.57 0.56 0.12
C ASP A 310 22.16 -0.91 -0.08
N LEU A 311 23.13 -1.75 -0.42
CA LEU A 311 22.88 -3.07 -0.99
C LEU A 311 23.54 -4.18 -0.17
N VAL A 312 22.75 -5.18 0.22
CA VAL A 312 23.28 -6.50 0.60
C VAL A 312 23.64 -7.32 -0.64
N PRO A 313 24.49 -8.36 -0.52
CA PRO A 313 24.80 -9.25 -1.63
C PRO A 313 23.56 -9.85 -2.31
N ALA A 314 23.57 -9.83 -3.64
CA ALA A 314 22.56 -10.42 -4.51
C ALA A 314 23.19 -11.46 -5.42
N GLU A 315 22.46 -12.53 -5.73
CA GLU A 315 22.92 -13.59 -6.62
C GLU A 315 23.04 -13.11 -8.06
N ASP A 316 22.14 -12.22 -8.48
CA ASP A 316 22.15 -11.62 -9.81
C ASP A 316 21.60 -10.19 -9.73
N LEU A 317 22.47 -9.19 -9.88
CA LEU A 317 22.08 -7.78 -9.83
C LEU A 317 22.67 -7.03 -11.02
N HIS A 318 21.79 -6.54 -11.88
CA HIS A 318 22.15 -5.74 -13.03
C HIS A 318 21.83 -4.26 -12.78
N LEU A 319 22.85 -3.44 -12.56
CA LEU A 319 22.72 -1.98 -12.59
C LEU A 319 22.89 -1.50 -14.02
N ASN A 320 21.79 -1.14 -14.68
CA ASN A 320 21.77 -0.81 -16.10
C ASN A 320 21.34 0.65 -16.30
N ASN A 321 22.25 1.49 -16.81
CA ASN A 321 22.02 2.92 -17.03
C ASN A 321 21.48 3.66 -15.78
N CYS A 322 21.97 3.27 -14.60
CA CYS A 322 21.64 3.97 -13.36
C CYS A 322 22.36 5.32 -13.30
N TYR A 323 21.64 6.38 -12.91
CA TYR A 323 22.19 7.71 -12.69
C TYR A 323 21.92 8.15 -11.25
N ALA A 324 22.95 8.64 -10.56
CA ALA A 324 22.85 9.07 -9.16
C ALA A 324 23.70 10.32 -8.91
N GLU A 325 23.03 11.46 -8.71
CA GLU A 325 23.65 12.77 -8.50
C GLU A 325 23.51 13.23 -7.05
N GLY A 326 24.57 13.83 -6.48
CA GLY A 326 24.51 14.52 -5.19
C GLY A 326 24.58 13.64 -3.93
N PHE A 327 24.73 12.31 -4.08
CA PHE A 327 24.91 11.39 -2.96
C PHE A 327 26.36 11.37 -2.48
N GLY A 328 26.60 11.40 -1.16
CA GLY A 328 27.95 11.31 -0.60
C GLY A 328 28.57 9.92 -0.70
N MET A 329 27.74 8.87 -0.85
CA MET A 329 28.19 7.51 -1.16
C MET A 329 27.36 6.95 -2.30
N GLN A 330 28.03 6.49 -3.35
CA GLN A 330 27.34 5.92 -4.51
C GLN A 330 26.86 4.50 -4.22
N ILE A 331 27.75 3.60 -3.78
CA ILE A 331 27.39 2.22 -3.45
C ILE A 331 27.95 1.89 -2.07
N ARG A 332 27.08 1.40 -1.19
CA ARG A 332 27.44 0.70 0.04
C ARG A 332 27.12 -0.77 -0.15
N SER A 333 28.15 -1.61 -0.06
CA SER A 333 28.01 -3.06 -0.01
C SER A 333 28.30 -3.54 1.41
N GLY A 334 27.38 -4.32 2.00
CA GLY A 334 27.60 -5.03 3.26
C GLY A 334 28.60 -6.17 3.15
#